data_AF-A0A7I7X616-F1
#
_entry.id   AF-A0A7I7X616-F1
#
_cell.length_a   1.000
_cell.length_b   1.000
_cell.length_c   1.000
_cell.angle_alpha   90.00
_cell.angle_beta   90.00
_cell.angle_gamma   90.00
#
_symmetry.space_group_name_H-M   'P 1'
#
loop_
_entity.id
_entity.type
_entity.pdbx_description
1 polymer ?
#
loop_
_entity_poly.entity_id
_entity_poly.type
_entity_poly.pdbx_seq_one_letter_code
_entity_poly.pdbx_strand_id
1 'polypeptide(L)'
;MKRLVAGALAVWLAGSAGGLGCGVATAAPDLPTDTPWTAPTPTPPPVGDASNVDVVYAVGGARPPGIPWADYTRRAGSGYFPNKKREIIDYPAGAMFRWVPTMFAPDAKRDNMTVAAAVDAATDSLHAVIRRGSEPASVIGLSQGTMALDKEQVRLANDPAAPPPHMLQFTTIGSPMGKHAFGASFLSGLFPPGSRLPLDDYVMPPEVDSQYDTNRIVAAYDGMADFPDRPDNLWSVTNALLGAAIVHTPSAFTTPADVPPQNIRSTINSRGATTTTYLIPINHLPLTLPLRFLGMPDDVVDQLDAFLQPQIDAGYSRNDNPATRPISVSPAGMDVVEVLGPETSSAIDDTVGKLRNFFGFAG
;
A
#
# COMPACT_ATOMS: atom_id res chain seq x y z
N MET A 1 17.78 -7.42 -28.23
CA MET A 1 18.11 -6.89 -26.88
C MET A 1 17.36 -5.60 -26.52
N LYS A 2 17.22 -4.58 -27.39
CA LYS A 2 16.42 -3.35 -27.09
C LYS A 2 14.88 -3.51 -27.08
N ARG A 3 14.35 -4.65 -27.53
CA ARG A 3 12.89 -4.95 -27.56
C ARG A 3 12.41 -5.84 -26.41
N LEU A 4 13.33 -6.39 -25.60
CA LEU A 4 13.01 -7.32 -24.50
C LEU A 4 12.90 -6.63 -23.14
N VAL A 5 13.68 -5.57 -22.92
CA VAL A 5 13.48 -4.66 -21.77
C VAL A 5 12.12 -3.95 -21.90
N ALA A 6 11.64 -3.69 -23.13
CA ALA A 6 10.30 -3.16 -23.37
C ALA A 6 9.16 -4.14 -23.06
N GLY A 7 9.43 -5.47 -23.01
CA GLY A 7 8.39 -6.48 -22.82
C GLY A 7 7.96 -6.67 -21.36
N ALA A 8 8.92 -6.60 -20.43
CA ALA A 8 8.61 -6.58 -19.00
C ALA A 8 8.01 -5.23 -18.56
N LEU A 9 8.42 -4.12 -19.21
CA LEU A 9 7.75 -2.83 -19.07
C LEU A 9 6.32 -2.85 -19.66
N ALA A 10 6.05 -3.51 -20.79
CA ALA A 10 4.74 -3.46 -21.47
C ALA A 10 3.60 -4.20 -20.76
N VAL A 11 3.89 -5.15 -19.85
CA VAL A 11 2.87 -5.83 -19.04
C VAL A 11 2.47 -4.99 -17.80
N TRP A 12 3.27 -3.97 -17.46
CA TRP A 12 2.99 -3.01 -16.37
C TRP A 12 2.77 -1.55 -16.86
N LEU A 13 3.03 -1.23 -18.13
CA LEU A 13 2.94 0.13 -18.72
C LEU A 13 2.02 0.22 -19.95
N ALA A 14 1.02 -0.65 -20.09
CA ALA A 14 0.00 -0.44 -21.13
C ALA A 14 -0.94 0.74 -20.79
N GLY A 15 -0.40 1.96 -20.68
CA GLY A 15 -1.14 3.18 -20.42
C GLY A 15 -0.25 4.40 -20.13
N SER A 16 0.80 4.64 -20.92
CA SER A 16 1.50 5.93 -20.90
C SER A 16 1.91 6.34 -22.32
N ALA A 17 0.91 6.76 -23.08
CA ALA A 17 1.11 7.69 -24.18
C ALA A 17 0.22 8.91 -23.90
N GLY A 18 0.81 9.93 -23.26
CA GLY A 18 0.19 11.24 -23.10
C GLY A 18 0.50 11.90 -21.75
N GLY A 19 1.24 13.02 -21.79
CA GLY A 19 1.24 13.98 -20.69
C GLY A 19 2.58 14.26 -20.00
N LEU A 20 3.65 14.56 -20.75
CA LEU A 20 4.76 15.36 -20.19
C LEU A 20 4.26 16.81 -20.05
N GLY A 21 3.66 17.12 -18.89
CA GLY A 21 3.32 18.47 -18.48
C GLY A 21 4.28 18.94 -17.40
N CYS A 22 4.98 20.05 -17.63
CA CYS A 22 5.85 20.68 -16.64
C CYS A 22 5.00 21.24 -15.49
N GLY A 23 4.83 20.48 -14.40
CA GLY A 23 4.25 20.97 -13.16
C GLY A 23 5.30 21.78 -12.39
N VAL A 24 5.10 23.09 -12.27
CA VAL A 24 5.89 23.94 -11.39
C VAL A 24 5.46 23.63 -9.95
N ALA A 25 6.41 23.23 -9.09
CA ALA A 25 6.15 23.06 -7.68
C ALA A 25 5.83 24.41 -7.05
N THR A 26 4.58 24.64 -6.67
CA THR A 26 4.20 25.80 -5.85
C THR A 26 4.51 25.47 -4.39
N ALA A 27 5.49 26.17 -3.82
CA ALA A 27 5.71 26.20 -2.38
C ALA A 27 4.43 26.65 -1.66
N ALA A 28 4.18 26.09 -0.48
CA ALA A 28 3.10 26.53 0.40
C ALA A 28 3.29 28.04 0.72
N PRO A 29 2.21 28.84 0.76
CA PRO A 29 2.32 30.25 1.10
C PRO A 29 2.74 30.40 2.57
N ASP A 30 3.81 31.17 2.80
CA ASP A 30 4.19 31.64 4.14
C ASP A 30 3.02 32.44 4.72
N LEU A 31 2.48 31.98 5.86
CA LEU A 31 1.47 32.70 6.62
C LEU A 31 2.12 33.86 7.40
N PRO A 32 1.47 35.04 7.51
CA PRO A 32 1.99 36.15 8.29
C PRO A 32 2.16 35.76 9.76
N THR A 33 3.38 35.97 10.27
CA THR A 33 3.70 35.89 11.69
C THR A 33 2.96 36.99 12.42
N ASP A 34 1.92 36.65 13.20
CA ASP A 34 1.59 37.33 14.46
C ASP A 34 0.49 36.55 15.22
N THR A 35 0.82 36.14 16.45
CA THR A 35 0.19 35.13 17.34
C THR A 35 0.50 33.66 17.00
N PRO A 36 1.21 32.91 17.86
CA PRO A 36 1.41 31.49 17.65
C PRO A 36 0.11 30.76 17.97
N TRP A 37 -0.76 30.62 16.97
CA TRP A 37 -1.68 29.50 16.94
C TRP A 37 -0.83 28.23 16.80
N THR A 38 -0.46 27.62 17.92
CA THR A 38 0.00 26.23 17.91
C THR A 38 -1.20 25.39 17.51
N ALA A 39 -1.24 24.97 16.24
CA ALA A 39 -2.18 23.95 15.81
C ALA A 39 -2.07 22.77 16.80
N PRO A 40 -3.19 22.21 17.28
CA PRO A 40 -3.14 21.07 18.17
C PRO A 40 -2.33 19.96 17.50
N THR A 41 -1.37 19.40 18.24
CA THR A 41 -0.62 18.23 17.77
C THR A 41 -1.63 17.13 17.45
N PRO A 42 -1.68 16.62 16.20
CA PRO A 42 -2.66 15.61 15.84
C PRO A 42 -2.51 14.36 16.70
N THR A 43 -3.59 13.95 17.37
CA THR A 43 -3.63 12.69 18.12
C THR A 43 -3.88 11.56 17.13
N PRO A 44 -2.98 10.56 16.99
CA PRO A 44 -3.23 9.42 16.13
C PRO A 44 -4.52 8.69 16.47
N PRO A 45 -5.28 8.19 15.48
CA PRO A 45 -6.42 7.32 15.73
C PRO A 45 -5.98 6.10 16.54
N PRO A 46 -6.74 5.67 17.55
CA PRO A 46 -6.30 4.62 18.45
C PRO A 46 -6.26 3.26 17.74
N VAL A 47 -5.10 2.60 17.85
CA VAL A 47 -4.81 1.24 17.37
C VAL A 47 -4.24 0.40 18.51
N GLY A 48 -4.10 -0.92 18.31
CA GLY A 48 -3.61 -1.85 19.31
C GLY A 48 -4.52 -1.89 20.54
N ASP A 49 -3.92 -1.95 21.73
CA ASP A 49 -4.64 -2.02 23.00
C ASP A 49 -5.45 -0.75 23.33
N ALA A 50 -5.08 0.39 22.73
CA ALA A 50 -5.80 1.65 22.91
C ALA A 50 -7.08 1.74 22.05
N SER A 51 -7.27 0.83 21.09
CA SER A 51 -8.39 0.88 20.15
C SER A 51 -9.75 0.62 20.82
N ASN A 52 -10.66 1.59 20.68
CA ASN A 52 -12.07 1.51 21.08
C ASN A 52 -12.99 0.80 20.07
N VAL A 53 -12.43 0.28 18.98
CA VAL A 53 -13.16 -0.50 17.97
C VAL A 53 -13.64 -1.83 18.55
N ASP A 54 -14.87 -2.21 18.24
CA ASP A 54 -15.45 -3.51 18.58
C ASP A 54 -15.48 -4.46 17.36
N VAL A 55 -15.70 -3.91 16.16
CA VAL A 55 -15.85 -4.67 14.90
C VAL A 55 -14.89 -4.18 13.82
N VAL A 56 -14.29 -5.11 13.09
CA VAL A 56 -13.52 -4.85 11.88
C VAL A 56 -14.30 -5.32 10.66
N TYR A 57 -14.52 -4.40 9.72
CA TYR A 57 -15.00 -4.70 8.37
C TYR A 57 -13.79 -4.86 7.44
N ALA A 58 -13.45 -6.10 7.11
CA ALA A 58 -12.24 -6.43 6.36
C ALA A 58 -12.54 -6.60 4.87
N VAL A 59 -12.01 -5.69 4.06
CA VAL A 59 -12.03 -5.74 2.59
C VAL A 59 -10.68 -6.23 2.10
N GLY A 60 -10.63 -7.50 1.69
CA GLY A 60 -9.40 -8.16 1.26
C GLY A 60 -8.82 -7.57 -0.03
N GLY A 61 -7.54 -7.83 -0.27
CA GLY A 61 -6.88 -7.53 -1.55
C GLY A 61 -7.34 -8.45 -2.68
N ALA A 62 -6.60 -8.42 -3.79
CA ALA A 62 -6.85 -9.35 -4.89
C ALA A 62 -6.79 -10.80 -4.40
N ARG A 63 -7.50 -11.73 -5.06
CA ARG A 63 -7.57 -13.16 -4.71
C ARG A 63 -6.61 -14.02 -5.56
N PRO A 64 -5.32 -14.15 -5.17
CA PRO A 64 -4.36 -14.99 -5.87
C PRO A 64 -4.68 -16.49 -5.73
N PRO A 65 -4.21 -17.32 -6.67
CA PRO A 65 -4.34 -18.77 -6.57
C PRO A 65 -3.52 -19.34 -5.41
N GLY A 66 -4.00 -20.44 -4.82
CA GLY A 66 -3.28 -21.17 -3.77
C GLY A 66 -3.24 -20.49 -2.40
N ILE A 67 -3.63 -19.21 -2.30
CA ILE A 67 -3.67 -18.48 -1.03
C ILE A 67 -5.10 -18.54 -0.45
N PRO A 68 -5.27 -18.97 0.81
CA PRO A 68 -6.56 -18.94 1.51
C PRO A 68 -7.05 -17.49 1.75
N TRP A 69 -7.64 -16.87 0.72
CA TRP A 69 -8.00 -15.44 0.73
C TRP A 69 -8.86 -15.01 1.92
N ALA A 70 -9.78 -15.87 2.38
CA ALA A 70 -10.61 -15.57 3.53
C ALA A 70 -9.81 -15.53 4.84
N ASP A 71 -8.86 -16.47 5.05
CA ASP A 71 -7.96 -16.45 6.21
C ASP A 71 -7.04 -15.22 6.16
N TYR A 72 -6.45 -14.99 5.00
CA TYR A 72 -5.59 -13.85 4.72
C TYR A 72 -6.29 -12.52 5.03
N THR A 73 -7.50 -12.32 4.49
CA THR A 73 -8.32 -11.13 4.73
C THR A 73 -8.74 -11.01 6.18
N ARG A 74 -9.06 -12.12 6.84
CA ARG A 74 -9.41 -12.12 8.27
C ARG A 74 -8.22 -11.71 9.14
N ARG A 75 -6.99 -12.06 8.77
CA ARG A 75 -5.78 -11.76 9.54
C ARG A 75 -5.20 -10.38 9.24
N ALA A 76 -5.41 -9.82 8.06
CA ALA A 76 -4.87 -8.52 7.68
C ALA A 76 -5.21 -7.42 8.70
N GLY A 77 -4.20 -6.73 9.22
CA GLY A 77 -4.33 -5.69 10.24
C GLY A 77 -4.70 -6.23 11.64
N SER A 78 -4.52 -7.53 11.93
CA SER A 78 -4.74 -8.08 13.28
C SER A 78 -3.77 -7.50 14.32
N GLY A 79 -2.56 -7.14 13.91
CA GLY A 79 -1.61 -6.44 14.78
C GLY A 79 -2.06 -5.04 15.20
N TYR A 80 -2.82 -4.36 14.34
CA TYR A 80 -3.36 -3.03 14.62
C TYR A 80 -4.72 -3.07 15.33
N PHE A 81 -5.49 -4.16 15.16
CA PHE A 81 -6.78 -4.35 15.82
C PHE A 81 -6.89 -5.79 16.35
N PRO A 82 -6.16 -6.10 17.44
CA PRO A 82 -6.12 -7.44 18.01
C PRO A 82 -7.46 -7.77 18.70
N ASN A 83 -7.84 -9.04 18.67
CA ASN A 83 -8.99 -9.59 19.40
C ASN A 83 -10.35 -8.92 19.11
N LYS A 84 -10.53 -8.33 17.91
CA LYS A 84 -11.79 -7.70 17.49
C LYS A 84 -12.67 -8.68 16.70
N LYS A 85 -13.99 -8.48 16.72
CA LYS A 85 -14.91 -9.22 15.83
C LYS A 85 -14.55 -8.85 14.39
N ARG A 86 -14.50 -9.83 13.48
CA ARG A 86 -14.12 -9.59 12.08
C ARG A 86 -15.17 -10.11 11.10
N GLU A 87 -15.72 -9.20 10.32
CA GLU A 87 -16.61 -9.49 9.22
C GLU A 87 -15.89 -9.24 7.90
N ILE A 88 -15.83 -10.28 7.06
CA ILE A 88 -15.19 -10.19 5.75
C ILE A 88 -16.22 -9.65 4.76
N ILE A 89 -15.83 -8.61 4.02
CA ILE A 89 -16.59 -8.10 2.89
C ILE A 89 -16.21 -8.94 1.67
N ASP A 90 -17.03 -9.94 1.34
CA ASP A 90 -16.80 -10.76 0.15
C ASP A 90 -17.16 -9.99 -1.12
N TYR A 91 -16.30 -10.11 -2.12
CA TYR A 91 -16.47 -9.51 -3.43
C TYR A 91 -15.65 -10.28 -4.48
N PRO A 92 -15.86 -10.03 -5.79
CA PRO A 92 -15.09 -10.64 -6.89
C PRO A 92 -13.63 -10.15 -6.99
N ALA A 93 -12.84 -10.42 -5.95
CA ALA A 93 -11.45 -10.02 -5.80
C ALA A 93 -10.48 -10.67 -6.81
N GLY A 94 -10.94 -11.59 -7.67
CA GLY A 94 -10.15 -12.17 -8.75
C GLY A 94 -10.00 -11.28 -9.99
N ALA A 95 -10.76 -10.17 -10.09
CA ALA A 95 -10.80 -9.34 -11.28
C ALA A 95 -9.44 -8.73 -11.67
N MET A 96 -8.57 -8.39 -10.70
CA MET A 96 -7.22 -7.88 -10.97
C MET A 96 -6.34 -8.89 -11.74
N PHE A 97 -6.55 -10.20 -11.56
CA PHE A 97 -5.76 -11.23 -12.24
C PHE A 97 -6.13 -11.42 -13.71
N ARG A 98 -7.16 -10.73 -14.22
CA ARG A 98 -7.43 -10.64 -15.66
C ARG A 98 -6.29 -9.95 -16.42
N TRP A 99 -5.60 -9.02 -15.77
CA TRP A 99 -4.48 -8.26 -16.34
C TRP A 99 -3.12 -8.95 -16.12
N VAL A 100 -3.05 -9.95 -15.25
CA VAL A 100 -1.84 -10.75 -15.03
C VAL A 100 -1.78 -11.86 -16.09
N PRO A 101 -0.79 -11.87 -17.00
CA PRO A 101 -0.68 -12.90 -18.02
C PRO A 101 -0.68 -14.30 -17.41
N THR A 102 -1.37 -15.24 -18.06
CA THR A 102 -1.55 -16.62 -17.58
C THR A 102 -0.25 -17.35 -17.25
N MET A 103 0.84 -17.02 -17.93
CA MET A 103 2.16 -17.59 -17.62
C MET A 103 2.67 -17.27 -16.20
N PHE A 104 2.25 -16.14 -15.62
CA PHE A 104 2.68 -15.72 -14.27
C PHE A 104 1.72 -16.22 -13.19
N ALA A 105 0.44 -16.38 -13.51
CA ALA A 105 -0.58 -16.87 -12.60
C ALA A 105 -1.57 -17.81 -13.32
N PRO A 106 -1.16 -19.06 -13.58
CA PRO A 106 -1.95 -20.01 -14.38
C PRO A 106 -3.24 -20.43 -13.68
N ASP A 107 -3.18 -20.61 -12.36
CA ASP A 107 -4.29 -21.10 -11.55
C ASP A 107 -5.17 -19.99 -10.97
N ALA A 108 -4.85 -18.72 -11.25
CA ALA A 108 -5.53 -17.58 -10.65
C ALA A 108 -7.01 -17.58 -11.00
N LYS A 109 -7.86 -17.39 -9.98
CA LYS A 109 -9.27 -17.12 -10.22
C LYS A 109 -9.39 -15.78 -10.94
N ARG A 110 -9.75 -15.83 -12.22
CA ARG A 110 -10.06 -14.65 -13.03
C ARG A 110 -11.56 -14.47 -13.06
N ASP A 111 -12.06 -13.66 -12.13
CA ASP A 111 -13.49 -13.33 -12.13
C ASP A 111 -13.85 -12.65 -13.46
N ASN A 112 -14.99 -13.03 -14.05
CA ASN A 112 -15.45 -12.50 -15.33
C ASN A 112 -16.07 -11.10 -15.19
N MET A 113 -15.29 -10.16 -14.66
CA MET A 113 -15.66 -8.76 -14.53
C MET A 113 -14.43 -7.85 -14.54
N THR A 114 -14.68 -6.54 -14.72
CA THR A 114 -13.62 -5.53 -14.68
C THR A 114 -13.19 -5.25 -13.25
N VAL A 115 -11.98 -4.71 -13.09
CA VAL A 115 -11.48 -4.23 -11.78
C VAL A 115 -12.41 -3.17 -11.21
N ALA A 116 -12.90 -2.25 -12.05
CA ALA A 116 -13.87 -1.24 -11.66
C ALA A 116 -15.16 -1.84 -11.07
N ALA A 117 -15.78 -2.80 -11.77
CA ALA A 117 -16.99 -3.45 -11.30
C ALA A 117 -16.77 -4.24 -10.00
N ALA A 118 -15.62 -4.90 -9.85
CA ALA A 118 -15.28 -5.61 -8.62
C ALA A 118 -15.12 -4.64 -7.43
N VAL A 119 -14.46 -3.49 -7.63
CA VAL A 119 -14.30 -2.46 -6.60
C VAL A 119 -15.64 -1.81 -6.27
N ASP A 120 -16.52 -1.58 -7.24
CA ASP A 120 -17.88 -1.08 -6.99
C ASP A 120 -18.69 -2.08 -6.15
N ALA A 121 -18.64 -3.37 -6.49
CA ALA A 121 -19.29 -4.42 -5.69
C ALA A 121 -18.76 -4.49 -4.25
N ALA A 122 -17.44 -4.33 -4.06
CA ALA A 122 -16.84 -4.25 -2.73
C ALA A 122 -17.33 -3.01 -1.96
N THR A 123 -17.40 -1.86 -2.63
CA THR A 123 -17.87 -0.59 -2.05
C THR A 123 -19.33 -0.69 -1.62
N ASP A 124 -20.19 -1.28 -2.46
CA ASP A 124 -21.62 -1.45 -2.15
C ASP A 124 -21.86 -2.42 -0.99
N SER A 125 -21.14 -3.55 -0.98
CA SER A 125 -21.19 -4.49 0.14
C SER A 125 -20.71 -3.84 1.44
N LEU A 126 -19.59 -3.12 1.39
CA LEU A 126 -19.05 -2.37 2.54
C LEU A 126 -20.05 -1.32 3.04
N HIS A 127 -20.61 -0.51 2.15
CA HIS A 127 -21.60 0.51 2.49
C HIS A 127 -22.82 -0.10 3.20
N ALA A 128 -23.34 -1.22 2.69
CA ALA A 128 -24.46 -1.91 3.30
C ALA A 128 -24.15 -2.41 4.72
N VAL A 129 -22.91 -2.85 4.98
CA VAL A 129 -22.46 -3.27 6.32
C VAL A 129 -22.31 -2.08 7.27
N ILE A 130 -21.71 -0.98 6.80
CA ILE A 130 -21.56 0.25 7.58
C ILE A 130 -22.93 0.79 7.99
N ARG A 131 -23.92 0.77 7.08
CA ARG A 131 -25.27 1.31 7.34
C ARG A 131 -26.08 0.49 8.36
N ARG A 132 -25.82 -0.82 8.46
CA ARG A 132 -26.48 -1.69 9.45
C ARG A 132 -25.71 -1.80 10.78
N GLY A 133 -24.45 -1.39 10.79
CA GLY A 133 -23.58 -1.45 11.96
C GLY A 133 -24.02 -0.47 13.05
N SER A 134 -23.93 -0.90 14.30
CA SER A 134 -24.26 -0.09 15.49
C SER A 134 -23.15 -0.08 16.55
N GLU A 135 -22.04 -0.78 16.30
CA GLU A 135 -20.86 -0.83 17.17
C GLU A 135 -19.73 0.01 16.53
N PRO A 136 -18.86 0.67 17.32
CA PRO A 136 -17.67 1.33 16.80
C PRO A 136 -16.82 0.39 15.94
N ALA A 137 -16.52 0.80 14.71
CA ALA A 137 -15.91 -0.06 13.70
C ALA A 137 -14.61 0.52 13.10
N SER A 138 -13.71 -0.37 12.71
CA SER A 138 -12.61 -0.05 11.80
C SER A 138 -12.83 -0.74 10.46
N VAL A 139 -12.79 0.02 9.37
CA VAL A 139 -12.81 -0.52 8.02
C VAL A 139 -11.37 -0.74 7.59
N ILE A 140 -10.98 -2.01 7.39
CA ILE A 140 -9.63 -2.36 6.96
C ILE A 140 -9.67 -2.77 5.49
N GLY A 141 -8.91 -2.05 4.66
CA GLY A 141 -8.70 -2.38 3.26
C GLY A 141 -7.25 -2.79 3.03
N LEU A 142 -7.05 -3.77 2.16
CA LEU A 142 -5.73 -4.24 1.78
C LEU A 142 -5.56 -4.22 0.26
N SER A 143 -4.47 -3.65 -0.26
CA SER A 143 -4.18 -3.65 -1.70
C SER A 143 -5.41 -3.17 -2.51
N GLN A 144 -5.92 -3.98 -3.45
CA GLN A 144 -7.18 -3.70 -4.19
C GLN A 144 -8.36 -3.31 -3.28
N GLY A 145 -8.50 -3.90 -2.09
CA GLY A 145 -9.59 -3.59 -1.16
C GLY A 145 -9.57 -2.13 -0.69
N THR A 146 -8.40 -1.48 -0.63
CA THR A 146 -8.29 -0.05 -0.29
C THR A 146 -8.96 0.85 -1.33
N MET A 147 -9.05 0.42 -2.60
CA MET A 147 -9.74 1.17 -3.64
C MET A 147 -11.25 1.31 -3.34
N ALA A 148 -11.83 0.29 -2.69
CA ALA A 148 -13.22 0.34 -2.23
C ALA A 148 -13.38 1.27 -1.01
N LEU A 149 -12.39 1.30 -0.11
CA LEU A 149 -12.35 2.24 1.01
C LEU A 149 -12.28 3.69 0.51
N ASP A 150 -11.46 3.97 -0.51
CA ASP A 150 -11.35 5.31 -1.09
C ASP A 150 -12.71 5.76 -1.67
N LYS A 151 -13.40 4.88 -2.42
CA LYS A 151 -14.76 5.17 -2.92
C LYS A 151 -15.78 5.33 -1.80
N GLU A 152 -15.71 4.52 -0.75
CA GLU A 152 -16.65 4.60 0.37
C GLU A 152 -16.43 5.88 1.18
N GLN A 153 -15.19 6.32 1.38
CA GLN A 153 -14.91 7.62 2.01
C GLN A 153 -15.47 8.78 1.18
N VAL A 154 -15.36 8.74 -0.15
CA VAL A 154 -16.03 9.72 -1.03
C VAL A 154 -17.54 9.69 -0.85
N ARG A 155 -18.15 8.51 -0.78
CA ARG A 155 -19.60 8.34 -0.58
C ARG A 155 -20.05 8.92 0.77
N LEU A 156 -19.39 8.53 1.86
CA LEU A 156 -19.77 8.95 3.22
C LEU A 156 -19.44 10.42 3.51
N ALA A 157 -18.40 10.98 2.87
CA ALA A 157 -18.07 12.40 3.01
C ALA A 157 -19.21 13.31 2.54
N ASN A 158 -20.02 12.83 1.59
CA ASN A 158 -21.13 13.57 0.98
C ASN A 158 -22.52 13.08 1.44
N ASP A 159 -22.59 12.09 2.33
CA ASP A 159 -23.86 11.55 2.83
C ASP A 159 -24.29 12.27 4.13
N PRO A 160 -25.41 13.01 4.15
CA PRO A 160 -25.90 13.67 5.36
C PRO A 160 -26.36 12.69 6.45
N ALA A 161 -26.58 11.43 6.09
CA ALA A 161 -26.93 10.34 7.00
C ALA A 161 -25.75 9.41 7.31
N ALA A 162 -24.51 9.81 7.00
CA ALA A 162 -23.32 9.04 7.33
C ALA A 162 -23.20 8.82 8.85
N PRO A 163 -22.64 7.68 9.31
CA PRO A 163 -22.37 7.46 10.73
C PRO A 163 -21.57 8.61 11.36
N PRO A 164 -21.77 8.93 12.65
CA PRO A 164 -21.00 9.99 13.29
C PRO A 164 -19.50 9.64 13.32
N PRO A 165 -18.58 10.62 13.30
CA PRO A 165 -17.13 10.39 13.21
C PRO A 165 -16.55 9.38 14.20
N HIS A 166 -17.07 9.32 15.43
CA HIS A 166 -16.57 8.42 16.48
C HIS A 166 -16.97 6.94 16.29
N MET A 167 -17.86 6.64 15.34
CA MET A 167 -18.34 5.27 15.09
C MET A 167 -17.50 4.53 14.05
N LEU A 168 -16.67 5.22 13.28
CA LEU A 168 -15.97 4.64 12.14
C LEU A 168 -14.58 5.23 12.01
N GLN A 169 -13.58 4.37 11.84
CA GLN A 169 -12.26 4.76 11.35
C GLN A 169 -11.86 3.88 10.16
N PHE A 170 -10.98 4.40 9.31
CA PHE A 170 -10.46 3.68 8.15
C PHE A 170 -9.01 3.28 8.37
N THR A 171 -8.64 2.11 7.88
CA THR A 171 -7.26 1.64 7.88
C THR A 171 -6.95 1.05 6.52
N THR A 172 -5.99 1.66 5.83
CA THR A 172 -5.48 1.18 4.55
C THR A 172 -4.13 0.52 4.77
N ILE A 173 -3.93 -0.64 4.15
CA ILE A 173 -2.66 -1.36 4.16
C ILE A 173 -2.27 -1.59 2.71
N GLY A 174 -1.06 -1.14 2.33
CA GLY A 174 -0.56 -1.37 0.99
C GLY A 174 -1.48 -0.76 -0.09
N SER A 175 -2.02 0.44 0.11
CA SER A 175 -2.93 1.03 -0.90
C SER A 175 -2.18 1.28 -2.20
N PRO A 176 -2.68 0.90 -3.39
CA PRO A 176 -2.04 1.25 -4.65
C PRO A 176 -2.34 2.69 -5.09
N MET A 177 -3.24 3.38 -4.39
CA MET A 177 -3.84 4.67 -4.77
C MET A 177 -3.77 5.72 -3.65
N GLY A 178 -3.08 5.43 -2.55
CA GLY A 178 -2.92 6.35 -1.44
C GLY A 178 -1.95 7.49 -1.76
N LYS A 179 -2.14 8.61 -1.08
CA LYS A 179 -1.05 9.54 -0.73
C LYS A 179 -0.79 9.40 0.77
N HIS A 180 0.43 9.60 1.24
CA HIS A 180 0.74 9.47 2.66
C HIS A 180 1.84 10.45 3.06
N ALA A 181 2.12 10.57 4.36
CA ALA A 181 3.02 11.59 4.89
C ALA A 181 4.50 11.44 4.46
N PHE A 182 4.82 10.40 3.69
CA PHE A 182 6.17 10.07 3.22
C PHE A 182 6.26 9.92 1.70
N GLY A 183 5.18 10.10 0.95
CA GLY A 183 5.17 9.83 -0.49
C GLY A 183 3.78 9.52 -1.05
N ALA A 184 3.76 8.82 -2.17
CA ALA A 184 2.55 8.39 -2.83
C ALA A 184 2.68 6.95 -3.33
N SER A 185 1.53 6.30 -3.42
CA SER A 185 1.39 4.96 -4.00
C SER A 185 1.55 5.00 -5.52
N PHE A 186 1.80 3.84 -6.15
CA PHE A 186 2.09 3.71 -7.58
C PHE A 186 1.10 4.44 -8.48
N LEU A 187 -0.20 4.19 -8.30
CA LEU A 187 -1.20 4.78 -9.18
C LEU A 187 -1.34 6.28 -8.91
N SER A 188 -1.27 6.74 -7.66
CA SER A 188 -1.36 8.17 -7.33
C SER A 188 -0.10 8.97 -7.67
N GLY A 189 1.05 8.31 -7.77
CA GLY A 189 2.28 8.90 -8.28
C GLY A 189 2.29 9.09 -9.80
N LEU A 190 1.50 8.29 -10.53
CA LEU A 190 1.48 8.31 -12.00
C LEU A 190 0.22 8.94 -12.60
N PHE A 191 -0.91 8.89 -11.88
CA PHE A 191 -2.22 9.28 -12.40
C PHE A 191 -2.89 10.26 -11.44
N PRO A 192 -3.17 11.51 -11.87
CA PRO A 192 -3.92 12.44 -11.05
C PRO A 192 -5.40 12.00 -10.88
N PRO A 193 -6.12 12.48 -9.86
CA PRO A 193 -7.56 12.27 -9.71
C PRO A 193 -8.34 12.55 -11.00
N GLY A 194 -9.31 11.68 -11.32
CA GLY A 194 -10.08 11.74 -12.57
C GLY A 194 -9.43 11.06 -13.79
N SER A 195 -8.16 10.63 -13.69
CA SER A 195 -7.51 9.85 -14.76
C SER A 195 -8.18 8.49 -14.94
N ARG A 196 -8.37 8.08 -16.20
CA ARG A 196 -8.76 6.71 -16.56
C ARG A 196 -7.53 5.82 -16.55
N LEU A 197 -7.56 4.79 -15.71
CA LEU A 197 -6.52 3.78 -15.64
C LEU A 197 -6.71 2.76 -16.77
N PRO A 198 -5.61 2.17 -17.27
CA PRO A 198 -5.66 1.04 -18.20
C PRO A 198 -6.05 -0.27 -17.48
N LEU A 199 -7.08 -0.23 -16.63
CA LEU A 199 -7.59 -1.36 -15.85
C LEU A 199 -9.09 -1.51 -16.12
N ASP A 200 -9.44 -1.69 -17.40
CA ASP A 200 -10.83 -1.76 -17.90
C ASP A 200 -11.71 -0.59 -17.36
N ASP A 201 -11.25 0.65 -17.60
CA ASP A 201 -11.96 1.92 -17.32
C ASP A 201 -12.13 2.31 -15.83
N TYR A 202 -11.28 1.82 -14.93
CA TYR A 202 -11.23 2.38 -13.57
C TYR A 202 -10.84 3.87 -13.60
N VAL A 203 -11.57 4.72 -12.89
CA VAL A 203 -11.27 6.16 -12.76
C VAL A 203 -10.71 6.45 -11.38
N MET A 204 -9.56 7.13 -11.32
CA MET A 204 -8.99 7.61 -10.05
C MET A 204 -10.04 8.46 -9.30
N PRO A 205 -10.42 8.11 -8.06
CA PRO A 205 -11.44 8.82 -7.31
C PRO A 205 -10.96 10.25 -6.99
N PRO A 206 -11.89 11.21 -6.80
CA PRO A 206 -11.52 12.52 -6.29
C PRO A 206 -10.97 12.42 -4.87
N GLU A 207 -10.04 13.29 -4.52
CA GLU A 207 -9.63 13.45 -3.12
C GLU A 207 -10.72 14.23 -2.38
N VAL A 208 -11.14 13.71 -1.22
CA VAL A 208 -12.11 14.35 -0.34
C VAL A 208 -11.59 14.40 1.08
N ASP A 209 -11.97 15.45 1.79
CA ASP A 209 -11.85 15.45 3.24
C ASP A 209 -13.01 14.61 3.81
N SER A 210 -12.64 13.44 4.34
CA SER A 210 -13.50 12.57 5.13
C SER A 210 -13.64 13.09 6.56
N GLN A 211 -14.79 12.89 7.18
CA GLN A 211 -14.98 13.14 8.62
C GLN A 211 -14.42 12.03 9.52
N TYR A 212 -13.90 10.94 8.95
CA TYR A 212 -13.40 9.79 9.69
C TYR A 212 -11.88 9.78 9.76
N ASP A 213 -11.40 9.43 10.93
CA ASP A 213 -9.99 9.18 11.18
C ASP A 213 -9.47 8.03 10.30
N THR A 214 -8.22 8.15 9.82
CA THR A 214 -7.62 7.21 8.87
C THR A 214 -6.21 6.82 9.26
N ASN A 215 -5.94 5.51 9.32
CA ASN A 215 -4.60 4.96 9.42
C ASN A 215 -4.11 4.51 8.03
N ARG A 216 -2.91 4.93 7.64
CA ARG A 216 -2.24 4.52 6.39
C ARG A 216 -1.00 3.72 6.76
N ILE A 217 -1.05 2.41 6.55
CA ILE A 217 0.02 1.48 6.85
C ILE A 217 0.74 1.15 5.55
N VAL A 218 2.02 1.53 5.48
CA VAL A 218 2.84 1.48 4.27
C VAL A 218 4.18 0.87 4.62
N ALA A 219 4.66 -0.12 3.87
CA ALA A 219 6.02 -0.62 4.03
C ALA A 219 6.99 0.18 3.15
N ALA A 220 8.18 0.45 3.67
CA ALA A 220 9.23 1.13 2.92
C ALA A 220 9.55 0.35 1.65
N TYR A 221 9.54 1.05 0.52
CA TYR A 221 9.78 0.52 -0.82
C TYR A 221 8.76 -0.52 -1.31
N ASP A 222 7.58 -0.60 -0.68
CA ASP A 222 6.45 -1.31 -1.28
C ASP A 222 6.07 -0.64 -2.60
N GLY A 223 6.45 -1.21 -3.74
CA GLY A 223 6.20 -0.57 -5.03
C GLY A 223 4.73 -0.39 -5.40
N MET A 224 3.78 -0.95 -4.64
CA MET A 224 2.37 -0.58 -4.79
C MET A 224 2.04 0.67 -3.98
N ALA A 225 2.48 0.72 -2.72
CA ALA A 225 2.02 1.71 -1.76
C ALA A 225 2.97 2.89 -1.51
N ASP A 226 4.23 2.72 -1.88
CA ASP A 226 5.36 3.59 -1.61
C ASP A 226 6.26 3.68 -2.86
N PHE A 227 5.76 4.33 -3.90
CA PHE A 227 6.44 4.43 -5.18
C PHE A 227 7.42 5.63 -5.19
N PRO A 228 8.59 5.53 -5.83
CA PRO A 228 9.53 6.64 -5.89
C PRO A 228 8.92 7.85 -6.62
N ASP A 229 9.12 9.03 -6.03
CA ASP A 229 8.68 10.32 -6.57
C ASP A 229 9.66 10.91 -7.61
N ARG A 230 10.80 10.25 -7.82
CA ARG A 230 11.78 10.52 -8.88
C ARG A 230 11.94 9.30 -9.79
N PRO A 231 11.02 9.08 -10.73
CA PRO A 231 10.98 7.86 -11.54
C PRO A 231 12.15 7.73 -12.52
N ASP A 232 12.95 8.78 -12.72
CA ASP A 232 14.22 8.74 -13.46
C ASP A 232 15.33 7.99 -12.69
N ASN A 233 15.17 7.79 -11.37
CA ASN A 233 16.05 6.94 -10.58
C ASN A 233 15.69 5.46 -10.76
N LEU A 234 16.35 4.81 -11.72
CA LEU A 234 16.09 3.42 -12.06
C LEU A 234 16.42 2.43 -10.94
N TRP A 235 17.32 2.77 -10.01
CA TRP A 235 17.59 1.92 -8.84
C TRP A 235 16.37 1.85 -7.94
N SER A 236 15.79 3.01 -7.63
CA SER A 236 14.60 3.13 -6.80
C SER A 236 13.40 2.45 -7.44
N VAL A 237 13.19 2.64 -8.75
CA VAL A 237 12.11 1.99 -9.50
C VAL A 237 12.28 0.47 -9.49
N THR A 238 13.48 -0.04 -9.76
CA THR A 238 13.75 -1.49 -9.76
C THR A 238 13.55 -2.10 -8.37
N ASN A 239 14.03 -1.41 -7.32
CA ASN A 239 13.84 -1.82 -5.94
C ASN A 239 12.35 -1.82 -5.56
N ALA A 240 11.59 -0.79 -5.93
CA ALA A 240 10.16 -0.70 -5.69
C ALA A 240 9.39 -1.84 -6.38
N LEU A 241 9.73 -2.16 -7.65
CA LEU A 241 9.12 -3.27 -8.37
C LEU A 241 9.32 -4.62 -7.67
N LEU A 242 10.52 -4.87 -7.12
CA LEU A 242 10.76 -6.06 -6.31
C LEU A 242 10.02 -5.98 -4.96
N GLY A 243 9.94 -4.79 -4.36
CA GLY A 243 9.19 -4.54 -3.14
C GLY A 243 7.69 -4.84 -3.29
N ALA A 244 7.09 -4.48 -4.42
CA ALA A 244 5.69 -4.83 -4.72
C ALA A 244 5.45 -6.36 -4.69
N ALA A 245 6.45 -7.16 -5.06
CA ALA A 245 6.36 -8.61 -5.04
C ALA A 245 6.60 -9.21 -3.65
N ILE A 246 7.57 -8.67 -2.89
CA ILE A 246 8.06 -9.34 -1.67
C ILE A 246 7.63 -8.63 -0.38
N VAL A 247 7.57 -7.30 -0.32
CA VAL A 247 7.24 -6.55 0.91
C VAL A 247 5.76 -6.21 1.05
N HIS A 248 5.04 -6.12 -0.07
CA HIS A 248 3.64 -5.67 -0.12
C HIS A 248 2.70 -6.48 0.77
N THR A 249 2.67 -7.80 0.57
CA THR A 249 1.80 -8.74 1.30
C THR A 249 2.18 -8.83 2.79
N PRO A 250 3.46 -8.98 3.19
CA PRO A 250 3.88 -9.00 4.60
C PRO A 250 3.42 -7.80 5.42
N SER A 251 3.34 -6.61 4.82
CA SER A 251 2.97 -5.37 5.52
C SER A 251 1.62 -5.49 6.26
N ALA A 252 0.72 -6.34 5.76
CA ALA A 252 -0.59 -6.61 6.34
C ALA A 252 -0.57 -7.32 7.71
N PHE A 253 0.57 -7.88 8.10
CA PHE A 253 0.72 -8.67 9.33
C PHE A 253 1.58 -8.00 10.39
N THR A 254 1.95 -6.75 10.16
CA THR A 254 2.70 -5.94 11.12
C THR A 254 1.78 -5.40 12.22
N THR A 255 2.42 -4.82 13.22
CA THR A 255 1.83 -4.17 14.38
C THR A 255 2.33 -2.72 14.46
N PRO A 256 1.66 -1.84 15.22
CA PRO A 256 2.18 -0.51 15.50
C PRO A 256 3.57 -0.50 16.15
N ALA A 257 3.94 -1.56 16.88
CA ALA A 257 5.23 -1.67 17.56
C ALA A 257 6.41 -1.88 16.60
N ASP A 258 6.14 -2.36 15.39
CA ASP A 258 7.15 -2.56 14.34
C ASP A 258 7.56 -1.22 13.68
N VAL A 259 6.90 -0.12 14.04
CA VAL A 259 7.08 1.19 13.41
C VAL A 259 7.75 2.15 14.41
N PRO A 260 8.98 2.62 14.14
CA PRO A 260 9.65 3.53 15.05
C PRO A 260 8.91 4.89 15.08
N PRO A 261 8.91 5.62 16.21
CA PRO A 261 8.13 6.87 16.34
C PRO A 261 8.38 7.91 15.24
N GLN A 262 9.61 8.03 14.74
CA GLN A 262 9.96 8.95 13.65
C GLN A 262 9.36 8.58 12.28
N ASN A 263 8.91 7.34 12.12
CA ASN A 263 8.19 6.84 10.95
C ASN A 263 6.66 6.96 11.10
N ILE A 264 6.19 7.62 12.16
CA ILE A 264 4.77 7.89 12.39
C ILE A 264 4.53 9.39 12.20
N ARG A 265 3.63 9.74 11.29
CA ARG A 265 3.27 11.14 11.01
C ARG A 265 1.77 11.30 10.90
N SER A 266 1.25 12.34 11.53
CA SER A 266 -0.17 12.62 11.57
C SER A 266 -0.48 14.00 11.00
N THR A 267 -1.63 14.12 10.35
CA THR A 267 -2.16 15.38 9.79
C THR A 267 -3.65 15.47 10.08
N ILE A 268 -4.18 16.68 10.24
CA ILE A 268 -5.61 16.93 10.42
C ILE A 268 -6.14 17.61 9.16
N ASN A 269 -7.27 17.14 8.64
CA ASN A 269 -7.92 17.75 7.47
C ASN A 269 -8.91 18.87 7.85
N SER A 270 -9.55 19.50 6.86
CA SER A 270 -10.46 20.64 7.11
C SER A 270 -11.73 20.26 7.89
N ARG A 271 -12.04 18.97 8.02
CA ARG A 271 -13.18 18.43 8.77
C ARG A 271 -12.80 17.95 10.16
N GLY A 272 -11.56 18.14 10.57
CA GLY A 272 -11.06 17.76 11.89
C GLY A 272 -10.68 16.30 12.04
N ALA A 273 -10.75 15.49 10.98
CA ALA A 273 -10.32 14.09 11.02
C ALA A 273 -8.80 13.99 10.93
N THR A 274 -8.21 13.06 11.69
CA THR A 274 -6.78 12.79 11.71
C THR A 274 -6.44 11.65 10.77
N THR A 275 -5.47 11.88 9.88
CA THR A 275 -4.80 10.82 9.13
C THR A 275 -3.42 10.55 9.72
N THR A 276 -3.16 9.33 10.16
CA THR A 276 -1.85 8.86 10.63
C THR A 276 -1.23 7.89 9.64
N THR A 277 -0.02 8.20 9.20
CA THR A 277 0.80 7.31 8.38
C THR A 277 1.81 6.57 9.26
N TYR A 278 1.85 5.25 9.09
CA TYR A 278 2.83 4.34 9.67
C TYR A 278 3.72 3.82 8.53
N LEU A 279 4.99 4.21 8.51
CA LEU A 279 5.97 3.70 7.54
C LEU A 279 6.78 2.57 8.17
N ILE A 280 6.48 1.33 7.80
CA ILE A 280 7.14 0.13 8.30
C ILE A 280 8.55 0.04 7.69
N PRO A 281 9.63 0.05 8.49
CA PRO A 281 10.97 -0.26 8.00
C PRO A 281 11.08 -1.74 7.64
N ILE A 282 11.96 -2.07 6.70
CA ILE A 282 12.25 -3.46 6.30
C ILE A 282 13.65 -3.88 6.73
N ASN A 283 13.90 -5.18 6.87
CA ASN A 283 15.22 -5.67 7.29
C ASN A 283 16.31 -5.54 6.21
N HIS A 284 15.92 -5.68 4.95
CA HIS A 284 16.83 -5.72 3.81
C HIS A 284 16.22 -5.07 2.57
N LEU A 285 17.05 -4.61 1.62
CA LEU A 285 16.54 -4.02 0.39
C LEU A 285 15.83 -5.07 -0.48
N PRO A 286 14.67 -4.74 -1.08
CA PRO A 286 14.03 -5.65 -2.02
C PRO A 286 14.88 -6.02 -3.22
N LEU A 287 15.75 -5.09 -3.65
CA LEU A 287 16.66 -5.30 -4.76
C LEU A 287 17.68 -6.44 -4.52
N THR A 288 18.10 -6.63 -3.27
CA THR A 288 19.16 -7.59 -2.92
C THR A 288 18.63 -8.86 -2.26
N LEU A 289 17.41 -8.82 -1.69
CA LEU A 289 16.75 -9.98 -1.07
C LEU A 289 16.82 -11.26 -1.91
N PRO A 290 16.62 -11.22 -3.25
CA PRO A 290 16.74 -12.42 -4.08
C PRO A 290 18.11 -13.10 -4.02
N LEU A 291 19.20 -12.37 -3.74
CA LEU A 291 20.52 -12.96 -3.60
C LEU A 291 20.63 -13.86 -2.37
N ARG A 292 19.95 -13.50 -1.27
CA ARG A 292 19.86 -14.33 -0.07
C ARG A 292 19.09 -15.62 -0.35
N PHE A 293 17.99 -15.54 -1.11
CA PHE A 293 17.25 -16.73 -1.57
C PHE A 293 18.09 -17.64 -2.49
N LEU A 294 19.09 -17.09 -3.19
CA LEU A 294 20.05 -17.87 -3.97
C LEU A 294 21.21 -18.45 -3.15
N GLY A 295 21.22 -18.25 -1.83
CA GLY A 295 22.23 -18.78 -0.91
C GLY A 295 23.50 -17.94 -0.84
N MET A 296 23.47 -16.67 -1.28
CA MET A 296 24.58 -15.75 -1.06
C MET A 296 24.72 -15.45 0.44
N PRO A 297 25.95 -15.41 1.01
CA PRO A 297 26.17 -15.10 2.42
C PRO A 297 25.63 -13.73 2.82
N ASP A 298 25.00 -13.64 3.99
CA ASP A 298 24.36 -12.39 4.47
C ASP A 298 25.35 -11.22 4.56
N ASP A 299 26.59 -11.46 5.01
CA ASP A 299 27.63 -10.43 5.12
C ASP A 299 28.01 -9.80 3.77
N VAL A 300 27.90 -10.58 2.69
CA VAL A 300 28.12 -10.09 1.32
C VAL A 300 26.92 -9.27 0.85
N VAL A 301 25.71 -9.75 1.09
CA VAL A 301 24.50 -9.04 0.65
C VAL A 301 24.27 -7.77 1.47
N ASP A 302 24.62 -7.75 2.75
CA ASP A 302 24.56 -6.58 3.62
C ASP A 302 25.51 -5.47 3.15
N GLN A 303 26.67 -5.81 2.61
CA GLN A 303 27.57 -4.84 1.98
C GLN A 303 26.96 -4.24 0.71
N LEU A 304 26.25 -5.06 -0.09
CA LEU A 304 25.51 -4.57 -1.24
C LEU A 304 24.34 -3.67 -0.81
N ASP A 305 23.65 -4.01 0.28
CA ASP A 305 22.58 -3.17 0.85
C ASP A 305 23.12 -1.80 1.27
N ALA A 306 24.20 -1.78 2.05
CA ALA A 306 24.84 -0.55 2.48
C ALA A 306 25.32 0.29 1.28
N PHE A 307 25.80 -0.37 0.22
CA PHE A 307 26.22 0.31 -1.00
C PHE A 307 25.05 0.88 -1.79
N LEU A 308 23.93 0.15 -1.93
CA LEU A 308 22.79 0.47 -2.83
C LEU A 308 21.70 1.32 -2.19
N GLN A 309 21.56 1.27 -0.86
CA GLN A 309 20.51 1.98 -0.16
C GLN A 309 20.54 3.49 -0.44
N PRO A 310 21.69 4.21 -0.38
CA PRO A 310 21.70 5.65 -0.65
C PRO A 310 21.21 6.03 -2.06
N GLN A 311 21.49 5.21 -3.07
CA GLN A 311 21.11 5.41 -4.46
C GLN A 311 19.61 5.15 -4.63
N ILE A 312 19.08 4.14 -3.95
CA ILE A 312 17.64 3.89 -3.91
C ILE A 312 16.91 4.99 -3.14
N ASP A 313 17.43 5.40 -1.98
CA ASP A 313 16.87 6.46 -1.14
C ASP A 313 16.82 7.80 -1.87
N ALA A 314 17.77 8.06 -2.78
CA ALA A 314 17.79 9.26 -3.61
C ALA A 314 16.58 9.38 -4.55
N GLY A 315 15.82 8.31 -4.79
CA GLY A 315 14.58 8.36 -5.56
C GLY A 315 13.32 8.74 -4.76
N TYR A 316 13.45 8.99 -3.46
CA TYR A 316 12.34 9.35 -2.57
C TYR A 316 12.66 10.67 -1.85
N SER A 317 11.90 11.73 -2.15
CA SER A 317 12.11 13.07 -1.56
C SER A 317 12.05 13.11 -0.04
N ARG A 318 11.35 12.16 0.59
CA ARG A 318 11.32 12.00 2.06
C ARG A 318 12.71 11.88 2.70
N ASN A 319 13.72 11.48 1.92
CA ASN A 319 15.08 11.24 2.39
C ASN A 319 15.99 12.47 2.27
N ASP A 320 15.55 13.54 1.58
CA ASP A 320 16.37 14.72 1.29
C ASP A 320 16.79 15.49 2.55
N ASN A 321 15.94 15.51 3.57
CA ASN A 321 16.21 16.17 4.83
C ASN A 321 16.66 15.16 5.88
N PRO A 322 17.96 15.10 6.24
CA PRO A 322 18.49 14.14 7.19
C PRO A 322 17.88 14.26 8.60
N ALA A 323 17.36 15.44 8.97
CA ALA A 323 16.76 15.66 10.28
C ALA A 323 15.35 15.06 10.39
N THR A 324 14.69 14.81 9.27
CA THR A 324 13.29 14.33 9.25
C THR A 324 13.12 13.02 8.49
N ARG A 325 14.16 12.52 7.80
CA ARG A 325 14.05 11.29 7.01
C ARG A 325 13.62 10.11 7.89
N PRO A 326 12.71 9.26 7.41
CA PRO A 326 12.35 8.05 8.14
C PRO A 326 13.48 7.02 8.08
N ILE A 327 13.34 5.95 8.87
CA ILE A 327 14.15 4.74 8.73
C ILE A 327 13.47 3.86 7.68
N SER A 328 14.09 3.68 6.51
CA SER A 328 13.58 2.76 5.47
C SER A 328 14.05 1.33 5.71
N VAL A 329 15.32 1.15 6.11
CA VAL A 329 15.95 -0.15 6.36
C VAL A 329 16.51 -0.18 7.78
N SER A 330 16.26 -1.26 8.50
CA SER A 330 16.75 -1.48 9.87
C SER A 330 16.86 -2.98 10.12
N PRO A 331 17.89 -3.49 10.82
CA PRO A 331 17.96 -4.90 11.20
C PRO A 331 16.74 -5.40 11.99
N ALA A 332 16.05 -4.51 12.71
CA ALA A 332 14.80 -4.81 13.43
C ALA A 332 13.53 -4.50 12.62
N GLY A 333 13.68 -4.17 11.33
CA GLY A 333 12.57 -3.95 10.42
C GLY A 333 11.84 -5.24 10.08
N MET A 334 10.72 -5.12 9.38
CA MET A 334 9.90 -6.25 8.95
C MET A 334 10.75 -7.28 8.20
N ASP A 335 10.81 -8.49 8.74
CA ASP A 335 11.42 -9.64 8.09
C ASP A 335 10.40 -10.30 7.16
N VAL A 336 10.58 -10.05 5.87
CA VAL A 336 9.74 -10.59 4.80
C VAL A 336 9.78 -12.13 4.77
N VAL A 337 10.91 -12.73 5.14
CA VAL A 337 11.09 -14.19 5.11
C VAL A 337 10.35 -14.83 6.27
N GLU A 338 10.45 -14.24 7.46
CA GLU A 338 9.79 -14.74 8.67
C GLU A 338 8.26 -14.57 8.61
N VAL A 339 7.77 -13.39 8.18
CA VAL A 339 6.33 -13.05 8.18
C VAL A 339 5.51 -13.95 7.25
N LEU A 340 6.13 -14.45 6.19
CA LEU A 340 5.45 -15.21 5.14
C LEU A 340 5.31 -16.70 5.46
N GLY A 341 6.12 -17.25 6.37
CA GLY A 341 6.10 -18.65 6.76
C GLY A 341 6.36 -19.64 5.59
N PRO A 342 6.58 -20.93 5.88
CA PRO A 342 7.04 -21.91 4.88
C PRO A 342 6.09 -22.11 3.70
N GLU A 343 4.78 -21.87 3.86
CA GLU A 343 3.80 -22.04 2.78
C GLU A 343 3.83 -20.90 1.76
N THR A 344 4.09 -19.65 2.19
CA THR A 344 4.23 -18.52 1.26
C THR A 344 5.66 -18.41 0.72
N SER A 345 6.67 -18.93 1.45
CA SER A 345 8.01 -19.16 0.89
C SER A 345 7.94 -19.97 -0.40
N SER A 346 7.04 -20.97 -0.50
CA SER A 346 6.86 -21.74 -1.74
C SER A 346 6.33 -20.92 -2.92
N ALA A 347 5.46 -19.93 -2.66
CA ALA A 347 4.92 -19.03 -3.69
C ALA A 347 5.93 -17.95 -4.11
N ILE A 348 6.79 -17.51 -3.19
CA ILE A 348 7.95 -16.67 -3.49
C ILE A 348 9.01 -17.47 -4.22
N ASP A 349 9.31 -18.70 -3.83
CA ASP A 349 10.24 -19.60 -4.51
C ASP A 349 9.75 -19.92 -5.93
N ASP A 350 8.43 -20.08 -6.12
CA ASP A 350 7.82 -20.24 -7.45
C ASP A 350 7.88 -18.92 -8.25
N THR A 351 7.66 -17.76 -7.62
CA THR A 351 7.77 -16.44 -8.28
C THR A 351 9.21 -16.12 -8.66
N VAL A 352 10.16 -16.34 -7.76
CA VAL A 352 11.61 -16.21 -7.95
C VAL A 352 12.12 -17.25 -8.94
N GLY A 353 11.59 -18.48 -8.91
CA GLY A 353 11.84 -19.53 -9.89
C GLY A 353 11.34 -19.16 -11.29
N LYS A 354 10.15 -18.57 -11.40
CA LYS A 354 9.60 -18.02 -12.64
C LYS A 354 10.42 -16.83 -13.14
N LEU A 355 10.88 -15.95 -12.25
CA LEU A 355 11.79 -14.84 -12.60
C LEU A 355 13.15 -15.36 -13.07
N ARG A 356 13.74 -16.36 -12.41
CA ARG A 356 14.98 -17.03 -12.85
C ARG A 356 14.85 -17.60 -14.26
N ASN A 357 13.75 -18.30 -14.54
CA ASN A 357 13.46 -18.86 -15.85
C ASN A 357 13.21 -17.77 -16.91
N PHE A 358 12.57 -16.66 -16.54
CA PHE A 358 12.28 -15.54 -17.42
C PHE A 358 13.54 -14.76 -17.82
N PHE A 359 14.52 -14.60 -16.92
CA PHE A 359 15.78 -13.91 -17.19
C PHE A 359 16.91 -14.83 -17.71
N GLY A 360 16.64 -16.13 -17.86
CA GLY A 360 17.58 -17.06 -18.49
C GLY A 360 18.85 -17.32 -17.69
N PHE A 361 18.81 -17.17 -16.36
CA PHE A 361 19.91 -17.58 -15.49
C PHE A 361 19.94 -19.10 -15.39
N ALA A 362 20.52 -19.76 -16.40
CA ALA A 362 20.99 -21.13 -16.27
C ALA A 362 22.18 -21.13 -15.30
N GLY A 363 22.15 -22.07 -14.35
CA GLY A 363 23.27 -22.31 -13.43
C GLY A 363 24.52 -22.83 -14.13
#